data_AF-X1RT60-F1
#
_entry.id   AF-X1RT60-F1
#
_cell.length_a   1.000
_cell.length_b   1.000
_cell.length_c   1.000
_cell.angle_alpha   90.00
_cell.angle_beta   90.00
_cell.angle_gamma   90.00
#
_symmetry.space_group_name_H-M   'P 1'
#
loop_
_entity.id
_entity.type
_entity.pdbx_description
1 polymer ?
#
loop_
_entity_poly.entity_id
_entity_poly.type
_entity_poly.pdbx_seq_one_letter_code
_entity_poly.pdbx_strand_id
1 'polypeptide(L)'
;EVTKQFNIPTQVSLNTIMIDGTGMCGGCRIEFDGQPKFVCVDGPEFDGHKVNFDLMMKRLNAYKDQEQKAHEQYKKHKCKIGLDR
;
A
#
# COMPACT_ATOMS: atom_id res chain seq x y z
N GLU A 1 -16.35 -8.77 0.68
CA GLU A 1 -17.77 -9.04 0.98
C GLU A 1 -18.54 -9.82 -0.08
N VAL A 2 -18.58 -9.43 -1.36
CA VAL A 2 -19.43 -10.13 -2.37
C VAL A 2 -19.14 -11.65 -2.45
N THR A 3 -17.89 -12.05 -2.63
CA THR A 3 -17.50 -13.47 -2.72
C THR A 3 -17.64 -14.23 -1.40
N LYS A 4 -17.62 -13.53 -0.27
CA LYS A 4 -17.74 -14.09 1.09
C LYS A 4 -19.14 -14.68 1.33
N GLN A 5 -20.18 -14.02 0.81
CA GLN A 5 -21.58 -14.49 0.92
C GLN A 5 -21.81 -15.86 0.27
N PHE A 6 -21.01 -16.19 -0.74
CA PHE A 6 -21.09 -17.46 -1.48
C PHE A 6 -20.03 -18.47 -1.04
N ASN A 7 -19.27 -18.18 0.02
CA ASN A 7 -18.13 -19.00 0.48
C ASN A 7 -17.10 -19.28 -0.63
N ILE A 8 -16.91 -18.36 -1.56
CA ILE A 8 -15.93 -18.50 -2.63
C ILE A 8 -14.56 -18.06 -2.11
N PRO A 9 -13.55 -18.95 -2.05
CA PRO A 9 -12.19 -18.60 -1.63
C PRO A 9 -11.66 -17.44 -2.47
N THR A 10 -11.18 -16.38 -1.82
CA THR A 10 -10.73 -15.17 -2.50
C THR A 10 -9.33 -14.79 -2.02
N GLN A 11 -8.36 -14.93 -2.90
CA GLN A 11 -7.01 -14.43 -2.67
C GLN A 11 -6.89 -13.01 -3.22
N VAL A 12 -6.23 -12.14 -2.48
CA VAL A 12 -5.95 -10.75 -2.89
C VAL A 12 -4.47 -10.46 -2.74
N SER A 13 -3.88 -9.79 -3.73
CA SER A 13 -2.51 -9.25 -3.64
C SER A 13 -2.60 -7.81 -3.15
N LEU A 14 -2.04 -7.52 -1.98
CA LEU A 14 -2.21 -6.23 -1.31
C LEU A 14 -1.13 -5.22 -1.73
N ASN A 15 -1.56 -3.97 -1.93
CA ASN A 15 -0.73 -2.87 -2.45
C ASN A 15 -0.40 -1.80 -1.38
N THR A 16 -0.06 -2.22 -0.16
CA THR A 16 0.29 -1.27 0.92
C THR A 16 1.56 -0.49 0.63
N ILE A 17 1.71 0.69 1.26
CA ILE A 17 2.94 1.48 1.22
C ILE A 17 4.12 0.63 1.71
N MET A 18 5.23 0.65 0.97
CA MET A 18 6.48 -0.03 1.31
C MET A 18 7.64 0.96 1.34
N ILE A 19 8.65 0.70 2.19
CA ILE A 19 9.89 1.47 2.25
C ILE A 19 11.07 0.53 2.03
N ASP A 20 11.34 -0.35 2.98
CA ASP A 20 12.44 -1.32 2.92
C ASP A 20 12.09 -2.55 2.08
N GLY A 21 10.87 -3.08 2.22
CA GLY A 21 10.43 -4.29 1.52
C GLY A 21 11.06 -5.59 2.05
N THR A 22 11.73 -5.56 3.20
CA THR A 22 12.45 -6.71 3.78
C THR A 22 12.00 -7.06 5.19
N GLY A 23 10.97 -6.39 5.71
CA GLY A 23 10.34 -6.67 7.01
C GLY A 23 10.92 -5.87 8.18
N MET A 24 11.76 -4.88 7.91
CA MET A 24 12.47 -4.09 8.92
C MET A 24 11.69 -2.86 9.39
N CYS A 25 10.84 -2.24 8.54
CA CYS A 25 10.21 -0.96 8.90
C CYS A 25 8.74 -1.04 9.35
N GLY A 26 8.00 -2.11 9.00
CA GLY A 26 6.57 -2.23 9.30
C GLY A 26 5.66 -1.20 8.61
N GLY A 27 6.17 -0.49 7.58
CA GLY A 27 5.41 0.45 6.75
C GLY A 27 4.29 -0.24 5.98
N CYS A 28 4.51 -1.48 5.56
CA CYS A 28 3.55 -2.31 4.84
C CYS A 28 2.58 -3.08 5.76
N ARG A 29 2.53 -2.77 7.07
CA ARG A 29 1.71 -3.55 8.01
C ARG A 29 0.21 -3.47 7.69
N ILE A 30 -0.47 -4.58 7.90
CA ILE A 30 -1.92 -4.74 7.85
C ILE A 30 -2.42 -5.42 9.13
N GLU A 31 -3.73 -5.36 9.37
CA GLU A 31 -4.40 -6.25 10.31
C GLU A 31 -5.04 -7.39 9.51
N PHE A 32 -4.66 -8.61 9.86
CA PHE A 32 -5.13 -9.84 9.26
C PHE A 32 -5.62 -10.77 10.38
N ASP A 33 -6.91 -11.08 10.39
CA ASP A 33 -7.54 -11.92 11.41
C ASP A 33 -7.26 -11.44 12.86
N GLY A 34 -7.32 -10.12 13.07
CA GLY A 34 -7.04 -9.48 14.36
C GLY A 34 -5.56 -9.42 14.77
N GLN A 35 -4.63 -9.82 13.90
CA GLN A 35 -3.19 -9.81 14.16
C GLN A 35 -2.44 -8.93 13.16
N PRO A 36 -1.35 -8.25 13.59
CA PRO A 36 -0.52 -7.50 12.67
C PRO A 36 0.31 -8.44 11.78
N LYS A 37 0.35 -8.15 10.47
CA LYS A 37 1.15 -8.85 9.46
C LYS A 37 1.88 -7.86 8.54
N PHE A 38 3.01 -8.26 7.97
CA PHE A 38 3.83 -7.43 7.08
C PHE A 38 3.72 -7.92 5.64
N VAL A 39 3.10 -7.13 4.76
CA VAL A 39 2.81 -7.54 3.38
C VAL A 39 4.07 -7.92 2.58
N CYS A 40 5.21 -7.28 2.83
CA CYS A 40 6.45 -7.57 2.09
C CYS A 40 7.14 -8.88 2.50
N VAL A 41 6.77 -9.50 3.63
CA VAL A 41 7.37 -10.75 4.11
C VAL A 41 6.33 -11.86 4.24
N ASP A 42 5.17 -11.56 4.81
CA ASP A 42 4.08 -12.52 5.01
C ASP A 42 3.17 -12.69 3.78
N GLY A 43 3.27 -11.80 2.78
CA GLY A 43 2.40 -11.76 1.60
C GLY A 43 3.17 -11.75 0.28
N PRO A 44 2.75 -10.95 -0.74
CA PRO A 44 1.66 -9.97 -0.72
C PRO A 44 0.25 -10.57 -0.87
N GLU A 45 0.15 -11.87 -1.14
CA GLU A 45 -1.11 -12.60 -1.27
C GLU A 45 -1.70 -12.99 0.09
N PHE A 46 -2.93 -12.55 0.36
CA PHE A 46 -3.68 -12.90 1.58
C PHE A 46 -5.08 -13.42 1.23
N ASP A 47 -5.69 -14.12 2.19
CA ASP A 47 -7.14 -14.38 2.18
C ASP A 47 -7.87 -13.04 2.36
N GLY A 48 -8.53 -12.58 1.30
CA GLY A 48 -9.23 -11.30 1.29
C GLY A 48 -10.35 -11.21 2.32
N HIS A 49 -10.90 -12.33 2.79
CA HIS A 49 -11.99 -12.30 3.77
C HIS A 49 -11.53 -12.03 5.20
N LYS A 50 -10.21 -12.08 5.44
CA LYS A 50 -9.56 -11.88 6.74
C LYS A 50 -8.79 -10.56 6.85
N VAL A 51 -8.68 -9.80 5.75
CA VAL A 51 -7.99 -8.51 5.72
C VAL A 51 -8.91 -7.40 6.22
N ASN A 52 -8.42 -6.56 7.13
CA ASN A 52 -9.10 -5.31 7.50
C ASN A 52 -8.86 -4.22 6.43
N PHE A 53 -9.72 -4.18 5.41
CA PHE A 53 -9.59 -3.22 4.31
C PHE A 53 -9.79 -1.76 4.74
N ASP A 54 -10.63 -1.49 5.75
CA ASP A 54 -10.86 -0.12 6.22
C ASP A 54 -9.58 0.48 6.83
N LEU A 55 -8.88 -0.30 7.66
CA LEU A 55 -7.58 0.11 8.21
C LEU A 55 -6.54 0.24 7.10
N MET A 56 -6.46 -0.71 6.18
CA MET A 56 -5.55 -0.67 5.04
C MET A 56 -5.76 0.59 4.19
N MET A 57 -7.00 0.92 3.81
CA MET A 57 -7.32 2.10 3.01
C MET A 57 -7.00 3.41 3.73
N LYS A 58 -7.23 3.48 5.05
CA LYS A 58 -6.80 4.65 5.85
C LYS A 58 -5.29 4.83 5.79
N ARG A 59 -4.51 3.74 5.87
CA ARG A 59 -3.05 3.77 5.78
C ARG A 59 -2.56 4.20 4.40
N LEU A 60 -3.21 3.74 3.33
CA LEU A 60 -2.88 4.14 1.96
C LEU A 60 -3.05 5.64 1.73
N ASN A 61 -4.01 6.29 2.39
CA ASN A 61 -4.24 7.73 2.24
C ASN A 61 -3.32 8.60 3.11
N ALA A 62 -2.42 8.03 3.91
CA ALA A 62 -1.64 8.76 4.90
C ALA A 62 -0.73 9.86 4.31
N TYR A 63 -0.32 9.72 3.04
CA TYR A 63 0.59 10.65 2.38
C TYR A 63 -0.03 11.40 1.20
N LYS A 64 -1.35 11.34 1.03
CA LYS A 64 -2.03 11.88 -0.14
C LYS A 64 -1.76 13.38 -0.39
N ASP A 65 -1.71 14.17 0.69
CA ASP A 65 -1.41 15.60 0.61
C ASP A 65 0.05 15.84 0.18
N GLN A 66 0.97 15.03 0.69
CA GLN A 66 2.40 15.10 0.33
C GLN A 66 2.61 14.65 -1.12
N GLU A 67 1.93 13.59 -1.56
CA GLU A 67 1.93 13.11 -2.94
C GLU A 67 1.43 14.19 -3.90
N GLN A 68 0.32 14.85 -3.58
CA GLN A 68 -0.22 15.94 -4.40
C GLN A 68 0.78 17.10 -4.47
N LYS A 69 1.33 17.55 -3.33
CA LYS A 69 2.33 18.61 -3.29
C LYS A 69 3.59 18.26 -4.09
N ALA A 70 4.10 17.04 -3.94
CA ALA A 70 5.26 16.56 -4.67
C ALA A 70 5.00 16.53 -6.19
N HIS A 71 3.81 16.08 -6.59
CA HIS A 71 3.39 16.06 -7.99
C HIS A 71 3.25 17.47 -8.58
N GLU A 72 2.67 18.42 -7.85
CA GLU A 72 2.57 19.82 -8.27
C GLU A 72 3.93 20.51 -8.37
N GLN A 73 4.85 20.21 -7.44
CA GLN A 73 6.23 20.69 -7.48
C GLN A 73 6.97 20.11 -8.69
N TYR A 74 6.80 18.80 -8.96
CA TYR A 74 7.37 18.14 -10.13
C TYR A 74 6.91 18.78 -11.44
N LYS A 75 5.61 19.14 -11.56
CA LYS A 75 5.10 19.84 -12.76
C LYS A 75 5.76 21.21 -13.00
N LYS A 76 6.20 21.88 -11.94
CA LYS A 76 6.90 23.17 -12.00
C LYS A 76 8.41 23.01 -12.14
N HIS A 77 8.94 21.79 -12.00
CA HIS A 77 10.36 21.52 -12.04
C HIS A 77 10.89 21.76 -13.46
N LYS A 78 11.74 22.77 -13.60
CA LYS A 78 12.57 22.93 -14.80
C LYS A 78 13.81 22.06 -14.62
N CYS A 79 13.78 20.86 -15.20
CA CYS A 79 14.92 19.94 -15.18
C CYS A 79 16.12 20.60 -15.87
N LYS A 80 17.22 20.75 -15.14
CA LYS A 80 18.49 21.26 -15.69
C LYS A 80 19.43 20.14 -16.13
N ILE A 81 19.03 18.89 -15.96
CA ILE A 81 19.83 17.74 -16.38
C ILE A 81 19.65 17.59 -17.90
N GLY A 82 20.70 17.92 -18.66
CA GLY A 82 20.75 17.72 -20.11
C GLY A 82 20.32 18.91 -20.98
N LEU A 83 20.07 20.09 -20.39
CA LEU A 83 19.75 21.32 -21.14
C LEU A 83 20.95 22.25 -21.38
N ASP A 84 22.15 21.87 -20.91
CA ASP A 84 23.41 22.59 -21.14
C ASP A 84 24.23 21.99 -22.31
N ARG A 85 23.55 21.46 -23.34
CA ARG A 85 24.13 21.16 -24.65
C ARG A 85 23.40 21.93 -25.74
#